data_AF-A0A8S2UHV3-F1
#
_entry.id   AF-A0A8S2UHV3-F1
#
_cell.length_a   1.000
_cell.length_b   1.000
_cell.length_c   1.000
_cell.angle_alpha   90.00
_cell.angle_beta   90.00
_cell.angle_gamma   90.00
#
_symmetry.space_group_name_H-M   'P 1'
#
loop_
_entity.id
_entity.type
_entity.pdbx_description
1 polymer ?
#
loop_
_entity_poly.entity_id
_entity_poly.type
_entity_poly.pdbx_seq_one_letter_code
_entity_poly.pdbx_strand_id
1 'polypeptide(L)'
;TTLARTEETKRKYIPTELYFPSVAIVLQWTTLPIIDWLDIDSRSLEYTLLKEIGVQEVPNLQNLIERIIQEHRDEIQKQNTNGEYKIPLTLNFLVEKFSGYYYNSWKTGSFEQYQFLPSLPLGKTINESNANDVILSATAKVFKVVNPLFPSPLTEVIRLCQKHFDISLFGIRDHPSLSQAFDTMMEKKKELLTEQTASKIFAYMNGLDGLNRTFIAKVSQYNFIPLQGHANGTILLKSSQVFIRSDVTSSKTTTTETDSIDTRGLIDYVDFGVDANTFLFRVGVLSDPTPSALAELLIDRQAAYLKAPKMTGTC
;
A
#
# COMPACT_ATOMS: atom_id res chain seq x y z
N THR A 1 -3.91 5.73 50.38
CA THR A 1 -4.23 4.30 50.43
C THR A 1 -3.01 3.54 49.98
N THR A 2 -2.42 2.78 50.89
CA THR A 2 -1.08 2.19 50.81
C THR A 2 -1.11 0.98 49.86
N LEU A 3 -0.43 1.09 48.71
CA LEU A 3 -0.23 -0.06 47.81
C LEU A 3 0.85 -0.96 48.39
N ALA A 4 0.51 -2.23 48.50
CA ALA A 4 1.30 -3.29 49.08
C ALA A 4 2.71 -3.35 48.47
N ARG A 5 3.71 -3.24 49.34
CA ARG A 5 5.12 -3.40 49.01
C ARG A 5 5.43 -4.90 49.03
N THR A 6 5.08 -5.60 47.95
CA THR A 6 5.50 -6.98 47.75
C THR A 6 6.99 -7.00 47.44
N GLU A 7 7.70 -7.94 48.07
CA GLU A 7 9.12 -8.27 47.89
C GLU A 7 9.41 -8.72 46.45
N GLU A 8 9.32 -7.82 45.48
CA GLU A 8 9.98 -7.98 44.19
C GLU A 8 11.46 -7.67 44.41
N THR A 9 12.32 -8.63 44.11
CA THR A 9 13.76 -8.48 44.04
C THR A 9 14.11 -7.14 43.41
N LYS A 10 14.65 -6.20 44.21
CA LYS A 10 15.01 -4.84 43.77
C LYS A 10 15.98 -4.94 42.60
N ARG A 11 15.44 -4.93 41.38
CA ARG A 11 16.23 -4.87 40.15
C ARG A 11 17.05 -3.59 40.21
N LYS A 12 18.37 -3.74 40.16
CA LYS A 12 19.27 -2.59 40.05
C LYS A 12 19.23 -2.13 38.60
N TYR A 13 18.89 -0.87 38.39
CA TYR A 13 18.94 -0.24 37.09
C TYR A 13 20.19 0.63 36.99
N ILE A 14 20.81 0.66 35.82
CA ILE A 14 21.77 1.71 35.49
C ILE A 14 21.01 2.96 35.01
N PRO A 15 21.56 4.18 35.16
CA PRO A 15 20.84 5.40 34.78
C PRO A 15 20.30 5.39 33.33
N THR A 16 21.04 4.79 32.40
CA THR A 16 20.65 4.66 30.99
C THR A 16 19.46 3.74 30.73
N GLU A 17 19.03 2.96 31.73
CA GLU A 17 17.82 2.14 31.64
C GLU A 17 16.59 2.85 32.20
N LEU A 18 16.77 4.03 32.83
CA LEU A 18 15.70 4.76 33.49
C LEU A 18 15.22 5.94 32.64
N TYR A 19 13.94 6.25 32.79
CA TYR A 19 13.28 7.37 32.13
C TYR A 19 12.80 8.41 33.15
N PHE A 20 12.62 9.64 32.69
CA PHE A 20 11.93 10.65 33.50
C PHE A 20 10.44 10.29 33.68
N PRO A 21 9.83 10.56 34.85
CA PRO A 21 8.43 10.23 35.13
C PRO A 21 7.46 10.89 34.14
N SER A 22 7.79 12.11 33.69
CA SER A 22 7.01 12.85 32.69
C SER A 22 6.78 12.04 31.41
N VAL A 23 7.74 11.21 31.01
CA VAL A 23 7.64 10.33 29.84
C VAL A 23 6.57 9.26 30.05
N ALA A 24 6.61 8.55 31.18
CA ALA A 24 5.62 7.51 31.50
C ALA A 24 4.22 8.09 31.68
N ILE A 25 4.10 9.29 32.25
CA ILE A 25 2.83 10.00 32.41
C ILE A 25 2.24 10.36 31.04
N VAL A 26 3.03 10.98 30.17
CA VAL A 26 2.59 11.38 28.82
C VAL A 26 2.21 10.17 27.97
N LEU A 27 2.93 9.05 28.08
CA LEU A 27 2.67 7.82 27.32
C LEU A 27 1.65 6.89 27.98
N GLN A 28 1.19 7.19 29.21
CA GLN A 28 0.41 6.28 30.04
C GLN A 28 1.04 4.87 30.13
N TRP A 29 2.37 4.84 30.23
CA TRP A 29 3.16 3.61 30.16
C TRP A 29 3.61 3.17 31.56
N THR A 30 2.74 2.44 32.25
CA THR A 30 2.93 2.03 33.65
C THR A 30 4.11 1.09 33.89
N THR A 31 4.53 0.33 32.87
CA THR A 31 5.65 -0.61 32.95
C THR A 31 6.99 0.00 32.53
N LEU A 32 7.02 1.28 32.16
CA LEU A 32 8.26 1.96 31.80
C LEU A 32 9.12 2.16 33.08
N PRO A 33 10.38 1.73 33.11
CA PRO A 33 11.24 1.91 34.28
C PRO A 33 11.60 3.39 34.45
N ILE A 34 10.95 4.06 35.39
CA ILE A 34 11.18 5.47 35.68
C ILE A 34 12.07 5.66 36.91
N ILE A 35 12.73 6.81 36.99
CA ILE A 35 13.32 7.26 38.25
C ILE A 35 12.20 7.51 39.27
N ASP A 36 12.39 7.06 40.51
CA ASP A 36 11.47 7.32 41.62
C ASP A 36 11.70 8.75 42.15
N TRP A 37 11.21 9.72 41.41
CA TRP A 37 11.33 11.14 41.72
C TRP A 37 10.10 11.86 41.20
N LEU A 38 9.40 12.60 42.05
CA LEU A 38 8.17 13.31 41.66
C LEU A 38 8.51 14.61 40.92
N ASP A 39 7.90 14.81 39.75
CA ASP A 39 7.81 16.07 38.98
C ASP A 39 9.06 16.95 38.99
N ILE A 40 10.16 16.42 38.44
CA ILE A 40 11.40 17.19 38.26
C ILE A 40 11.18 18.29 37.23
N ASP A 41 11.45 19.55 37.61
CA ASP A 41 11.45 20.67 36.67
C ASP A 41 12.56 20.49 35.63
N SER A 42 12.18 20.47 34.35
CA SER A 42 13.06 20.44 33.18
C SER A 42 14.16 21.51 33.17
N ARG A 43 14.01 22.59 33.94
CA ARG A 43 14.97 23.71 34.03
C ARG A 43 15.90 23.62 35.23
N SER A 44 15.72 22.62 36.08
CA SER A 44 16.51 22.44 37.30
C SER A 44 17.92 21.91 37.03
N LEU A 45 18.84 22.15 37.97
CA LEU A 45 20.20 21.59 37.91
C LEU A 45 20.15 20.07 38.07
N GLU A 46 19.21 19.58 38.87
CA GLU A 46 18.96 18.15 39.10
C GLU A 46 18.54 17.46 37.80
N TYR A 47 17.64 18.07 37.02
CA TYR A 47 17.26 17.54 35.71
C TYR A 47 18.45 17.43 34.77
N THR A 48 19.26 18.49 34.71
CA THR A 48 20.47 18.55 33.87
C THR A 48 21.47 17.46 34.29
N LEU A 49 21.71 17.31 35.59
CA LEU A 49 22.58 16.27 36.14
C LEU A 49 22.07 14.87 35.82
N LEU A 50 20.77 14.60 35.99
CA LEU A 50 20.17 13.30 35.68
C LEU A 50 20.30 12.95 34.19
N LYS A 51 20.13 13.95 33.32
CA LYS A 51 20.35 13.80 31.89
C LYS A 51 21.83 13.49 31.59
N GLU A 52 22.76 14.19 32.23
CA GLU A 52 24.21 13.98 32.06
C GLU A 52 24.66 12.58 32.49
N ILE A 53 24.11 12.04 33.58
CA ILE A 53 24.42 10.66 34.00
C ILE A 53 23.72 9.58 33.16
N GLY A 54 22.84 9.98 32.23
CA GLY A 54 22.26 9.11 31.21
C GLY A 54 20.78 8.75 31.36
N VAL A 55 20.04 9.37 32.30
CA VAL A 55 18.58 9.18 32.38
C VAL A 55 17.93 9.65 31.08
N GLN A 56 17.06 8.81 30.50
CA GLN A 56 16.53 9.03 29.16
C GLN A 56 15.30 9.95 29.18
N GLU A 57 15.33 10.97 28.32
CA GLU A 57 14.19 11.89 28.08
C GLU A 57 13.13 11.28 27.17
N VAL A 58 13.49 10.25 26.40
CA VAL A 58 12.60 9.61 25.44
C VAL A 58 12.91 8.11 25.34
N PRO A 59 11.92 7.23 25.14
CA PRO A 59 12.17 5.81 24.88
C PRO A 59 12.93 5.59 23.57
N ASN A 60 13.63 4.46 23.45
CA ASN A 60 14.24 4.11 22.18
C ASN A 60 13.13 3.94 21.10
N LEU A 61 13.52 4.11 19.84
CA LEU A 61 12.57 4.10 18.73
C LEU A 61 11.86 2.74 18.56
N GLN A 62 12.57 1.64 18.77
CA GLN A 62 12.00 0.30 18.65
C GLN A 62 10.89 0.05 19.70
N ASN A 63 11.13 0.42 20.96
CA ASN A 63 10.17 0.30 22.05
C ASN A 63 8.94 1.17 21.79
N LEU A 64 9.11 2.37 21.22
CA LEU A 64 7.98 3.19 20.80
C LEU A 64 7.17 2.51 19.69
N ILE A 65 7.82 1.98 18.67
CA ILE A 65 7.16 1.27 17.56
C ILE A 65 6.38 0.07 18.08
N GLU A 66 6.98 -0.77 18.93
CA GLU A 66 6.33 -1.92 19.54
C GLU A 66 5.13 -1.51 20.41
N ARG A 67 5.28 -0.40 21.15
CA ARG A 67 4.19 0.15 21.96
C ARG A 67 3.04 0.71 21.11
N ILE A 68 3.33 1.36 19.97
CA ILE A 68 2.30 1.82 19.00
C ILE A 68 1.50 0.61 18.49
N ILE A 69 2.19 -0.47 18.14
CA ILE A 69 1.56 -1.72 17.68
C ILE A 69 0.65 -2.30 18.78
N GLN A 70 1.11 -2.30 20.02
CA GLN A 70 0.32 -2.79 21.15
C GLN A 70 -0.92 -1.92 21.42
N GLU A 71 -0.76 -0.60 21.47
CA GLU A 71 -1.88 0.34 21.67
C GLU A 71 -2.94 0.19 20.59
N HIS A 72 -2.53 0.01 19.33
CA HIS A 72 -3.46 -0.24 18.24
C HIS A 72 -4.26 -1.55 18.43
N ARG A 73 -3.61 -2.63 18.84
CA ARG A 73 -4.30 -3.91 19.10
C ARG A 73 -5.30 -3.78 20.26
N ASP A 74 -4.89 -3.11 21.33
CA ASP A 74 -5.73 -2.86 22.49
C ASP A 74 -6.95 -2.02 22.11
N GLU A 75 -6.77 -1.03 21.23
CA GLU A 75 -7.86 -0.18 20.73
C GLU A 75 -8.84 -0.99 19.88
N ILE A 76 -8.37 -1.78 18.91
CA ILE A 76 -9.23 -2.66 18.10
C ILE A 76 -10.05 -3.60 19.00
N GLN A 77 -9.44 -4.18 20.04
CA GLN A 77 -10.16 -5.07 20.96
C GLN A 77 -11.26 -4.36 21.75
N LYS A 78 -11.03 -3.11 22.14
CA LYS A 78 -12.01 -2.28 22.86
C LYS A 78 -13.13 -1.76 21.94
N GLN A 79 -12.82 -1.48 20.67
CA GLN A 79 -13.71 -0.82 19.72
C GLN A 79 -14.73 -1.72 19.01
N ASN A 80 -14.98 -2.95 19.48
CA ASN A 80 -16.13 -3.77 19.09
C ASN A 80 -17.51 -3.14 19.38
N THR A 81 -17.55 -1.87 19.82
CA THR A 81 -18.73 -1.07 20.13
C THR A 81 -18.66 0.33 19.48
N ASN A 82 -18.94 0.42 18.17
CA ASN A 82 -19.28 1.64 17.40
C ASN A 82 -18.41 2.92 17.56
N GLY A 83 -17.17 2.82 18.05
CA GLY A 83 -16.31 3.99 18.28
C GLY A 83 -15.54 4.47 17.05
N GLU A 84 -15.14 5.74 17.04
CA GLU A 84 -14.18 6.33 16.09
C GLU A 84 -12.75 5.87 16.43
N TYR A 85 -11.92 5.59 15.42
CA TYR A 85 -10.54 5.12 15.64
C TYR A 85 -9.71 6.20 16.33
N LYS A 86 -9.09 5.85 17.45
CA LYS A 86 -8.19 6.76 18.18
C LYS A 86 -6.74 6.47 17.80
N ILE A 87 -6.01 7.52 17.41
CA ILE A 87 -4.57 7.42 17.14
C ILE A 87 -3.83 7.00 18.43
N PRO A 88 -2.90 6.02 18.33
CA PRO A 88 -2.04 5.64 19.45
C PRO A 88 -1.33 6.85 20.07
N LEU A 89 -1.38 6.95 21.40
CA LEU A 89 -0.77 8.05 22.15
C LEU A 89 0.74 8.07 21.93
N THR A 90 1.34 6.88 21.83
CA THR A 90 2.76 6.71 21.55
C THR A 90 3.13 7.20 20.14
N LEU A 91 2.24 7.12 19.16
CA LEU A 91 2.49 7.67 17.82
C LEU A 91 2.52 9.20 17.84
N ASN A 92 1.61 9.82 18.60
CA ASN A 92 1.61 11.27 18.80
C ASN A 92 2.93 11.74 19.46
N PHE A 93 3.36 11.05 20.51
CA PHE A 93 4.65 11.33 21.17
C PHE A 93 5.83 11.17 20.21
N LEU A 94 5.86 10.08 19.43
CA LEU A 94 6.91 9.84 18.43
C LEU A 94 6.99 11.00 17.44
N VAL A 95 5.85 11.44 16.89
CA VAL A 95 5.78 12.53 15.92
C VAL A 95 6.25 13.85 16.55
N GLU A 96 5.79 14.16 17.76
CA GLU A 96 6.18 15.39 18.46
C GLU A 96 7.69 15.46 18.70
N LYS A 97 8.31 14.35 19.12
CA LYS A 97 9.73 14.28 19.45
C LYS A 97 10.63 13.91 18.26
N PHE A 98 10.06 13.63 17.09
CA PHE A 98 10.77 13.08 15.94
C PHE A 98 11.99 13.91 15.53
N SER A 99 11.77 15.19 15.21
CA SER A 99 12.82 16.07 14.69
C SER A 99 13.97 16.28 15.69
N GLY A 100 13.67 16.25 16.99
CA GLY A 100 14.66 16.48 18.04
C GLY A 100 15.49 15.25 18.41
N TYR A 101 14.86 14.08 18.48
CA TYR A 101 15.47 12.88 19.07
C TYR A 101 15.68 11.73 18.09
N TYR A 102 14.79 11.58 17.11
CA TYR A 102 14.74 10.37 16.28
C TYR A 102 15.26 10.57 14.87
N TYR A 103 15.23 11.80 14.35
CA TYR A 103 15.61 12.10 12.96
C TYR A 103 16.97 11.50 12.55
N ASN A 104 18.01 11.70 13.37
CA ASN A 104 19.35 11.18 13.05
C ASN A 104 19.46 9.65 13.15
N SER A 105 18.63 9.03 13.98
CA SER A 105 18.54 7.56 14.10
C SER A 105 17.61 6.94 13.05
N TRP A 106 16.78 7.76 12.41
CA TRP A 106 15.81 7.36 11.42
C TRP A 106 16.49 7.22 10.06
N LYS A 107 17.05 6.04 9.80
CA LYS A 107 17.50 5.68 8.46
C LYS A 107 16.30 5.14 7.67
N THR A 108 15.98 5.78 6.55
CA THR A 108 15.00 5.26 5.58
C THR A 108 15.39 3.82 5.22
N GLY A 109 14.52 2.86 5.52
CA GLY A 109 14.81 1.43 5.36
C GLY A 109 14.91 0.64 6.66
N SER A 110 15.41 1.24 7.75
CA SER A 110 15.68 0.50 9.01
C SER A 110 14.44 -0.01 9.73
N PHE A 111 13.27 0.50 9.38
CA PHE A 111 12.00 0.15 10.01
C PHE A 111 10.97 -0.41 9.01
N GLU A 112 11.40 -0.82 7.82
CA GLU A 112 10.50 -1.38 6.79
C GLU A 112 9.82 -2.68 7.22
N GLN A 113 10.45 -3.42 8.15
CA GLN A 113 9.89 -4.64 8.74
C GLN A 113 8.73 -4.38 9.71
N TYR A 114 8.63 -3.18 10.28
CA TYR A 114 7.62 -2.87 11.27
C TYR A 114 6.39 -2.24 10.62
N GLN A 115 5.26 -2.91 10.80
CA GLN A 115 3.95 -2.37 10.45
C GLN A 115 3.41 -1.64 11.66
N PHE A 116 3.60 -0.33 11.71
CA PHE A 116 3.19 0.48 12.87
C PHE A 116 2.40 1.72 12.49
N LEU A 117 2.33 2.08 11.20
CA LEU A 117 1.63 3.27 10.76
C LEU A 117 0.14 2.97 10.51
N PRO A 118 -0.79 3.60 11.24
CA PRO A 118 -2.22 3.44 11.00
C PRO A 118 -2.59 3.92 9.59
N SER A 119 -3.22 3.04 8.82
CA SER A 119 -3.48 3.22 7.40
C SER A 119 -4.85 2.65 7.02
N LEU A 120 -5.44 3.21 5.97
CA LEU A 120 -6.63 2.67 5.32
C LEU A 120 -6.25 1.47 4.44
N PRO A 121 -7.07 0.41 4.41
CA PRO A 121 -6.86 -0.74 3.55
C PRO A 121 -7.14 -0.36 2.08
N LEU A 122 -6.73 -1.24 1.16
CA LEU A 122 -6.76 -0.95 -0.28
C LEU A 122 -8.16 -0.54 -0.75
N GLY A 123 -8.21 0.53 -1.55
CA GLY A 123 -9.42 0.96 -2.25
C GLY A 123 -10.53 1.53 -1.37
N LYS A 124 -10.34 1.64 -0.05
CA LYS A 124 -11.30 2.33 0.82
C LYS A 124 -10.98 3.82 0.88
N THR A 125 -12.01 4.64 0.76
CA THR A 125 -11.91 6.08 1.05
C THR A 125 -12.21 6.35 2.52
N ILE A 126 -11.81 7.55 2.99
CA ILE A 126 -12.02 8.00 4.37
C ILE A 126 -13.50 7.94 4.78
N ASN A 127 -14.41 8.16 3.82
CA ASN A 127 -15.85 8.19 4.06
C ASN A 127 -16.51 6.80 4.10
N GLU A 128 -15.78 5.76 3.72
CA GLU A 128 -16.26 4.38 3.61
C GLU A 128 -15.64 3.45 4.67
N SER A 129 -14.77 4.00 5.52
CA SER A 129 -13.96 3.23 6.46
C SER A 129 -14.48 3.39 7.88
N ASN A 130 -14.83 2.27 8.53
CA ASN A 130 -15.09 2.25 9.96
C ASN A 130 -13.78 2.13 10.74
N ALA A 131 -13.81 2.41 12.04
CA ALA A 131 -12.62 2.30 12.88
C ALA A 131 -11.97 0.90 12.88
N ASN A 132 -12.78 -0.15 12.69
CA ASN A 132 -12.33 -1.53 12.56
C ASN A 132 -11.62 -1.85 11.24
N ASP A 133 -11.66 -0.93 10.26
CA ASP A 133 -10.99 -1.11 8.98
C ASP A 133 -9.52 -0.64 9.01
N VAL A 134 -9.10 0.06 10.07
CA VAL A 134 -7.74 0.59 10.18
C VAL A 134 -6.74 -0.55 10.36
N ILE A 135 -5.75 -0.60 9.49
CA ILE A 135 -4.64 -1.55 9.54
C ILE A 135 -3.34 -0.84 9.91
N LEU A 136 -2.37 -1.57 10.45
CA LEU A 136 -1.00 -1.08 10.51
C LEU A 136 -0.26 -1.44 9.23
N SER A 137 0.48 -0.49 8.70
CA SER A 137 1.29 -0.67 7.50
C SER A 137 2.73 -0.21 7.72
N ALA A 138 3.64 -0.79 6.94
CA ALA A 138 5.03 -0.37 6.91
C ALA A 138 5.17 0.90 6.07
N THR A 139 6.08 1.80 6.45
CA THR A 139 6.26 3.09 5.77
C THR A 139 6.65 2.97 4.30
N ALA A 140 7.33 1.88 3.90
CA ALA A 140 7.68 1.61 2.51
C ALA A 140 6.53 1.07 1.64
N LYS A 141 5.41 0.65 2.24
CA LYS A 141 4.24 0.08 1.54
C LYS A 141 3.02 1.00 1.58
N VAL A 142 3.19 2.24 2.02
CA VAL A 142 2.13 3.25 2.10
C VAL A 142 2.48 4.45 1.25
N PHE A 143 1.45 5.07 0.69
CA PHE A 143 1.61 6.27 -0.13
C PHE A 143 0.60 7.33 0.28
N LYS A 144 1.00 8.60 0.25
CA LYS A 144 0.16 9.71 0.73
C LYS A 144 -1.13 9.82 -0.09
N VAL A 145 -1.05 9.59 -1.40
CA VAL A 145 -2.21 9.67 -2.29
C VAL A 145 -2.91 8.32 -2.36
N VAL A 146 -4.23 8.36 -2.16
CA VAL A 146 -5.11 7.19 -2.28
C VAL A 146 -4.96 6.58 -3.67
N ASN A 147 -4.77 5.26 -3.71
CA ASN A 147 -4.53 4.53 -4.94
C ASN A 147 -5.08 3.10 -4.86
N PRO A 148 -5.29 2.42 -6.00
CA PRO A 148 -5.91 1.10 -6.00
C PRO A 148 -4.98 -0.05 -5.59
N LEU A 149 -3.68 0.20 -5.36
CA LEU A 149 -2.66 -0.86 -5.19
C LEU A 149 -2.07 -0.96 -3.79
N PHE A 150 -2.05 0.15 -3.06
CA PHE A 150 -1.37 0.28 -1.78
C PHE A 150 -2.25 0.97 -0.74
N PRO A 151 -2.10 0.62 0.56
CA PRO A 151 -2.66 1.37 1.65
C PRO A 151 -2.22 2.84 1.66
N SER A 152 -3.04 3.69 2.27
CA SER A 152 -2.74 5.10 2.48
C SER A 152 -2.81 5.44 3.97
N PRO A 153 -1.90 6.27 4.52
CA PRO A 153 -1.97 6.66 5.92
C PRO A 153 -3.31 7.36 6.23
N LEU A 154 -3.79 7.22 7.46
CA LEU A 154 -4.98 7.96 7.90
C LEU A 154 -4.75 9.47 7.74
N THR A 155 -5.79 10.21 7.36
CA THR A 155 -5.72 11.68 7.23
C THR A 155 -5.27 12.33 8.54
N GLU A 156 -5.72 11.81 9.67
CA GLU A 156 -5.34 12.33 10.98
C GLU A 156 -3.85 12.06 11.29
N VAL A 157 -3.29 10.94 10.81
CA VAL A 157 -1.84 10.67 10.89
C VAL A 157 -1.05 11.65 10.00
N ILE A 158 -1.54 11.94 8.79
CA ILE A 158 -0.93 12.93 7.91
C ILE A 158 -0.95 14.31 8.56
N ARG A 159 -2.10 14.72 9.11
CA ARG A 159 -2.28 16.02 9.79
C ARG A 159 -1.39 16.14 11.03
N LEU A 160 -1.30 15.06 11.80
CA LEU A 160 -0.41 14.96 12.97
C LEU A 160 1.04 15.16 12.56
N CYS A 161 1.53 14.45 11.54
CA CYS A 161 2.89 14.62 11.03
C CYS A 161 3.11 16.05 10.54
N GLN A 162 2.25 16.57 9.65
CA GLN A 162 2.38 17.91 9.04
C GLN A 162 2.50 19.04 10.06
N LYS A 163 1.92 18.89 11.26
CA LYS A 163 2.06 19.87 12.35
C LYS A 163 3.50 19.98 12.85
N HIS A 164 4.30 18.91 12.74
CA HIS A 164 5.64 18.81 13.31
C HIS A 164 6.74 18.70 12.24
N PHE A 165 6.50 18.00 11.12
CA PHE A 165 7.43 17.82 10.00
C PHE A 165 6.76 17.24 8.73
N ASP A 166 7.44 17.24 7.59
CA ASP A 166 6.92 16.57 6.38
C ASP A 166 6.97 15.04 6.55
N ILE A 167 5.82 14.38 6.44
CA ILE A 167 5.69 12.92 6.52
C ILE A 167 6.61 12.16 5.54
N SER A 168 7.12 12.81 4.49
CA SER A 168 8.21 12.28 3.64
C SER A 168 9.44 11.85 4.43
N LEU A 169 9.70 12.44 5.61
CA LEU A 169 10.80 12.06 6.49
C LEU A 169 10.66 10.64 7.05
N PHE A 170 9.43 10.09 7.11
CA PHE A 170 9.22 8.68 7.39
C PHE A 170 9.51 7.76 6.19
N GLY A 171 9.91 8.32 5.05
CA GLY A 171 10.11 7.61 3.79
C GLY A 171 8.83 7.44 2.96
N ILE A 172 7.73 8.08 3.38
CA ILE A 172 6.41 7.95 2.75
C ILE A 172 6.34 8.88 1.54
N ARG A 173 6.17 8.30 0.36
CA ARG A 173 6.09 9.03 -0.91
C ARG A 173 4.65 9.32 -1.29
N ASP A 174 4.46 10.25 -2.21
CA ASP A 174 3.13 10.57 -2.73
C ASP A 174 2.57 9.42 -3.58
N HIS A 175 3.44 8.81 -4.40
CA HIS A 175 3.11 7.73 -5.33
C HIS A 175 4.18 6.61 -5.35
N PRO A 176 3.80 5.36 -5.64
CA PRO A 176 4.73 4.28 -5.97
C PRO A 176 5.40 4.55 -7.31
N SER A 177 6.57 3.94 -7.54
CA SER A 177 7.12 3.88 -8.90
C SER A 177 6.27 2.95 -9.78
N LEU A 178 6.28 3.18 -11.10
CA LEU A 178 5.56 2.32 -12.03
C LEU A 178 5.95 0.84 -11.92
N SER A 179 7.23 0.53 -11.66
CA SER A 179 7.67 -0.85 -11.42
C SER A 179 7.07 -1.43 -10.15
N GLN A 180 7.09 -0.69 -9.03
CA GLN A 180 6.50 -1.17 -7.77
C GLN A 180 5.00 -1.43 -7.92
N ALA A 181 4.28 -0.52 -8.59
CA ALA A 181 2.87 -0.66 -8.90
C ALA A 181 2.60 -1.92 -9.74
N PHE A 182 3.38 -2.15 -10.80
CA PHE A 182 3.24 -3.35 -11.64
C PHE A 182 3.54 -4.63 -10.85
N ASP A 183 4.61 -4.66 -10.07
CA ASP A 183 5.01 -5.83 -9.29
C ASP A 183 3.94 -6.21 -8.26
N THR A 184 3.37 -5.22 -7.57
CA THR A 184 2.25 -5.44 -6.64
C THR A 184 0.98 -5.89 -7.34
N MET A 185 0.67 -5.33 -8.50
CA MET A 185 -0.47 -5.77 -9.32
C MET A 185 -0.32 -7.25 -9.73
N MET A 186 0.89 -7.67 -10.10
CA MET A 186 1.18 -9.06 -10.48
C MET A 186 1.15 -10.02 -9.29
N GLU A 187 1.61 -9.59 -8.11
CA GLU A 187 1.51 -10.37 -6.87
C GLU A 187 0.04 -10.64 -6.51
N LYS A 188 -0.82 -9.63 -6.65
CA LYS A 188 -2.26 -9.69 -6.34
C LYS A 188 -3.14 -9.92 -7.57
N LYS A 189 -2.59 -10.55 -8.62
CA LYS A 189 -3.27 -10.70 -9.93
C LYS A 189 -4.71 -11.22 -9.85
N LYS A 190 -4.99 -12.16 -8.94
CA LYS A 190 -6.32 -12.79 -8.82
C LYS A 190 -7.37 -11.84 -8.24
N GLU A 191 -6.94 -10.92 -7.38
CA GLU A 191 -7.81 -9.99 -6.67
C GLU A 191 -8.00 -8.69 -7.48
N LEU A 192 -6.97 -8.29 -8.22
CA LEU A 192 -6.90 -6.96 -8.84
C LEU A 192 -7.14 -6.94 -10.35
N LEU A 193 -6.97 -8.04 -11.07
CA LEU A 193 -7.14 -8.07 -12.54
C LEU A 193 -8.51 -8.64 -12.95
N THR A 194 -9.57 -8.01 -12.45
CA THR A 194 -10.91 -8.10 -13.06
C THR A 194 -11.07 -6.96 -14.07
N GLU A 195 -11.98 -7.07 -15.05
CA GLU A 195 -12.17 -6.03 -16.07
C GLU A 195 -12.44 -4.63 -15.47
N GLN A 196 -13.32 -4.59 -14.45
CA GLN A 196 -13.70 -3.35 -13.77
C GLN A 196 -12.55 -2.74 -12.96
N THR A 197 -11.73 -3.56 -12.31
CA THR A 197 -10.59 -3.09 -11.51
C THR A 197 -9.37 -2.79 -12.36
N ALA A 198 -9.15 -3.55 -13.44
CA ALA A 198 -8.04 -3.37 -14.37
C ALA A 198 -8.10 -2.01 -15.07
N SER A 199 -9.30 -1.56 -15.48
CA SER A 199 -9.48 -0.20 -16.00
C SER A 199 -8.96 0.86 -15.04
N LYS A 200 -9.37 0.81 -13.76
CA LYS A 200 -8.91 1.77 -12.73
C LYS A 200 -7.40 1.69 -12.48
N ILE A 201 -6.85 0.48 -12.44
CA ILE A 201 -5.42 0.26 -12.19
C ILE A 201 -4.58 0.75 -13.37
N PHE A 202 -4.94 0.40 -14.60
CA PHE A 202 -4.22 0.86 -15.80
C PHE A 202 -4.32 2.37 -15.97
N ALA A 203 -5.48 2.97 -15.72
CA ALA A 203 -5.63 4.42 -15.70
C ALA A 203 -4.70 5.07 -14.65
N TYR A 204 -4.66 4.50 -13.43
CA TYR A 204 -3.74 4.97 -12.39
C TYR A 204 -2.26 4.84 -12.80
N MET A 205 -1.88 3.70 -13.38
CA MET A 205 -0.50 3.45 -13.84
C MET A 205 -0.08 4.36 -14.99
N ASN A 206 -1.02 4.86 -15.81
CA ASN A 206 -0.72 5.85 -16.85
C ASN A 206 -0.10 7.14 -16.27
N GLY A 207 -0.54 7.53 -15.07
CA GLY A 207 -0.09 8.73 -14.36
C GLY A 207 1.19 8.56 -13.55
N LEU A 208 1.79 7.36 -13.52
CA LEU A 208 3.01 7.10 -12.78
C LEU A 208 4.26 7.31 -13.63
N ASP A 209 5.32 7.82 -13.00
CA ASP A 209 6.65 7.92 -13.59
C ASP A 209 7.38 6.58 -13.61
N GLY A 210 8.26 6.41 -14.60
CA GLY A 210 9.14 5.24 -14.71
C GLY A 210 8.94 4.38 -15.94
N LEU A 211 8.14 4.82 -16.92
CA LEU A 211 8.02 4.13 -18.20
C LEU A 211 9.35 4.24 -18.98
N ASN A 212 9.98 3.10 -19.24
CA ASN A 212 11.20 3.00 -20.05
C ASN A 212 11.24 1.66 -20.80
N ARG A 213 12.21 1.50 -21.71
CA ARG A 213 12.34 0.29 -22.54
C ARG A 213 12.51 -0.98 -21.70
N THR A 214 13.24 -0.92 -20.58
CA THR A 214 13.44 -2.05 -19.67
C THR A 214 12.13 -2.47 -19.02
N PHE A 215 11.31 -1.51 -18.58
CA PHE A 215 9.99 -1.77 -18.04
C PHE A 215 9.06 -2.39 -19.09
N ILE A 216 9.01 -1.84 -20.30
CA ILE A 216 8.18 -2.37 -21.39
C ILE A 216 8.58 -3.81 -21.73
N ALA A 217 9.88 -4.09 -21.83
CA ALA A 217 10.39 -5.43 -22.08
C ALA A 217 10.10 -6.42 -20.94
N LYS A 218 10.01 -5.93 -19.69
CA LYS A 218 9.56 -6.73 -18.55
C LYS A 218 8.07 -7.02 -18.67
N VAL A 219 7.22 -6.01 -18.87
CA VAL A 219 5.75 -6.13 -18.92
C VAL A 219 5.30 -7.07 -20.04
N SER A 220 5.93 -7.03 -21.21
CA SER A 220 5.57 -7.87 -22.36
C SER A 220 5.70 -9.38 -22.11
N GLN A 221 6.45 -9.78 -21.07
CA GLN A 221 6.61 -11.19 -20.70
C GLN A 221 5.45 -11.71 -19.85
N TYR A 222 4.64 -10.83 -19.26
CA TYR A 222 3.57 -11.20 -18.35
C TYR A 222 2.19 -11.23 -19.01
N ASN A 223 1.36 -12.15 -18.52
CA ASN A 223 -0.06 -12.17 -18.82
C ASN A 223 -0.76 -11.31 -17.76
N PHE A 224 -1.19 -10.10 -18.13
CA PHE A 224 -1.74 -9.13 -17.17
C PHE A 224 -3.00 -8.43 -17.67
N ILE A 225 -3.38 -8.60 -18.95
CA ILE A 225 -4.56 -7.95 -19.51
C ILE A 225 -5.73 -8.91 -19.39
N PRO A 226 -6.77 -8.61 -18.60
CA PRO A 226 -7.92 -9.50 -18.46
C PRO A 226 -8.83 -9.44 -19.69
N LEU A 227 -9.26 -10.60 -20.15
CA LEU A 227 -10.31 -10.75 -21.16
C LEU A 227 -11.42 -11.62 -20.59
N GLN A 228 -12.67 -11.15 -20.72
CA GLN A 228 -13.85 -11.88 -20.29
C GLN A 228 -14.40 -12.68 -21.47
N GLY A 229 -14.23 -14.01 -21.50
CA GLY A 229 -14.89 -14.83 -22.53
C GLY A 229 -14.32 -16.23 -22.80
N HIS A 230 -14.92 -17.24 -22.14
CA HIS A 230 -15.36 -18.55 -22.67
C HIS A 230 -15.47 -19.56 -21.52
N ALA A 231 -16.69 -19.84 -21.07
CA ALA A 231 -17.14 -20.88 -20.12
C ALA A 231 -16.45 -21.02 -18.73
N ASN A 232 -15.22 -20.54 -18.52
CA ASN A 232 -14.36 -20.86 -17.36
C ASN A 232 -13.57 -19.65 -16.80
N GLY A 233 -14.20 -18.48 -16.68
CA GLY A 233 -13.64 -17.32 -15.95
C GLY A 233 -12.75 -16.38 -16.76
N THR A 234 -12.13 -15.41 -16.06
CA THR A 234 -11.25 -14.38 -16.65
C THR A 234 -9.92 -14.97 -17.09
N ILE A 235 -9.56 -14.77 -18.36
CA ILE A 235 -8.26 -15.17 -18.91
C ILE A 235 -7.35 -13.94 -18.89
N LEU A 236 -6.08 -14.13 -18.54
CA LEU A 236 -5.06 -13.08 -18.63
C LEU A 236 -4.21 -13.29 -19.87
N LEU A 237 -4.07 -12.24 -20.67
CA LEU A 237 -3.35 -12.23 -21.93
C LEU A 237 -2.13 -11.29 -21.87
N LYS A 238 -1.19 -11.51 -22.79
CA LYS A 238 -0.04 -10.63 -23.02
C LYS A 238 -0.43 -9.42 -23.86
N SER A 239 0.39 -8.37 -23.82
CA SER A 239 0.20 -7.18 -24.66
C SER A 239 0.20 -7.48 -26.16
N SER A 240 0.88 -8.55 -26.61
CA SER A 240 0.92 -8.96 -28.02
C SER A 240 -0.30 -9.77 -28.48
N GLN A 241 -1.17 -10.20 -27.56
CA GLN A 241 -2.29 -11.09 -27.84
C GLN A 241 -3.64 -10.37 -27.89
N VAL A 242 -3.66 -9.10 -27.53
CA VAL A 242 -4.87 -8.27 -27.47
C VAL A 242 -4.64 -6.98 -28.23
N PHE A 243 -5.75 -6.39 -28.67
CA PHE A 243 -5.74 -5.16 -29.46
C PHE A 243 -6.74 -4.17 -28.88
N ILE A 244 -6.46 -2.88 -29.00
CA ILE A 244 -7.37 -1.82 -28.55
C ILE A 244 -8.12 -1.29 -29.75
N ARG A 245 -9.46 -1.30 -29.70
CA ARG A 245 -10.25 -0.73 -30.79
C ARG A 245 -10.02 0.78 -30.83
N SER A 246 -9.41 1.25 -31.92
CA SER A 246 -9.21 2.68 -32.13
C SER A 246 -10.53 3.29 -32.58
N ASP A 247 -11.32 3.78 -31.63
CA ASP A 247 -12.58 4.47 -31.92
C ASP A 247 -12.29 5.85 -32.53
N VAL A 248 -12.05 5.88 -33.84
CA VAL A 248 -12.39 7.01 -34.69
C VAL A 248 -13.53 6.52 -35.57
N THR A 249 -14.77 6.83 -35.15
CA THR A 249 -16.06 6.54 -35.80
C THR A 249 -16.68 5.16 -35.56
N SER A 250 -17.32 5.00 -34.40
CA SER A 250 -18.54 4.17 -34.31
C SER A 250 -19.48 4.73 -33.24
N SER A 251 -19.85 6.00 -33.43
CA SER A 251 -21.20 6.42 -33.06
C SER A 251 -22.17 5.49 -33.79
N LYS A 252 -23.11 4.92 -33.03
CA LYS A 252 -24.39 4.36 -33.50
C LYS A 252 -24.76 4.83 -34.91
N THR A 253 -24.66 3.95 -35.92
CA THR A 253 -25.56 3.89 -37.09
C THR A 253 -25.09 2.84 -38.11
N THR A 254 -25.94 1.84 -38.32
CA THR A 254 -26.29 1.17 -39.60
C THR A 254 -25.20 0.87 -40.64
N THR A 255 -24.97 -0.43 -40.83
CA THR A 255 -24.82 -1.14 -42.13
C THR A 255 -24.23 -0.36 -43.30
N THR A 256 -22.95 -0.60 -43.61
CA THR A 256 -22.46 -1.06 -44.93
C THR A 256 -20.95 -1.34 -44.86
N GLU A 257 -20.57 -2.54 -45.32
CA GLU A 257 -19.33 -2.98 -46.00
C GLU A 257 -18.21 -1.92 -46.11
N THR A 258 -16.96 -2.11 -45.69
CA THR A 258 -15.99 -3.21 -45.92
C THR A 258 -14.82 -3.14 -44.91
N ASP A 259 -14.07 -4.25 -44.76
CA ASP A 259 -12.69 -4.40 -44.20
C ASP A 259 -12.41 -4.90 -42.78
N SER A 260 -13.38 -5.20 -41.92
CA SER A 260 -13.01 -5.79 -40.61
C SER A 260 -12.79 -7.32 -40.70
N ILE A 261 -11.52 -7.75 -40.69
CA ILE A 261 -11.05 -9.13 -40.39
C ILE A 261 -11.70 -9.72 -39.12
N ASP A 262 -12.27 -8.84 -38.29
CA ASP A 262 -12.98 -9.08 -37.02
C ASP A 262 -14.35 -9.78 -37.13
N THR A 263 -14.90 -10.02 -38.34
CA THR A 263 -16.25 -10.61 -38.51
C THR A 263 -16.44 -12.04 -37.95
N ARG A 264 -15.39 -12.68 -37.40
CA ARG A 264 -15.46 -14.06 -36.86
C ARG A 264 -14.95 -14.21 -35.42
N GLY A 265 -14.68 -13.13 -34.68
CA GLY A 265 -14.13 -13.23 -33.32
C GLY A 265 -12.73 -13.88 -33.27
N LEU A 266 -11.97 -13.67 -34.35
CA LEU A 266 -10.60 -14.17 -34.49
C LEU A 266 -9.61 -13.37 -33.65
N ILE A 267 -9.87 -12.08 -33.47
CA ILE A 267 -9.00 -11.12 -32.78
C ILE A 267 -9.69 -10.71 -31.48
N ASP A 268 -8.94 -10.75 -30.38
CA ASP A 268 -9.44 -10.33 -29.07
C ASP A 268 -9.19 -8.83 -28.89
N TYR A 269 -10.28 -8.05 -28.90
CA TYR A 269 -10.24 -6.62 -28.62
C TYR A 269 -10.58 -6.33 -27.16
N VAL A 270 -9.89 -5.35 -26.58
CA VAL A 270 -10.13 -4.84 -25.22
C VAL A 270 -10.33 -3.33 -25.25
N ASP A 271 -11.20 -2.83 -24.36
CA ASP A 271 -11.37 -1.42 -24.11
C ASP A 271 -11.56 -1.18 -22.61
N PHE A 272 -10.63 -0.45 -22.00
CA PHE A 272 -10.64 -0.10 -20.59
C PHE A 272 -10.86 1.40 -20.35
N GLY A 273 -11.22 2.16 -21.39
CA GLY A 273 -11.33 3.61 -21.36
C GLY A 273 -10.01 4.33 -21.69
N VAL A 274 -10.11 5.64 -21.95
CA VAL A 274 -9.04 6.46 -22.55
C VAL A 274 -7.71 6.37 -21.81
N ASP A 275 -7.69 6.60 -20.50
CA ASP A 275 -6.44 6.62 -19.71
C ASP A 275 -5.80 5.23 -19.60
N ALA A 276 -6.61 4.21 -19.39
CA ALA A 276 -6.16 2.82 -19.31
C ALA A 276 -5.61 2.33 -20.66
N ASN A 277 -6.32 2.62 -21.75
CA ASN A 277 -5.89 2.28 -23.10
C ASN A 277 -4.59 3.02 -23.47
N THR A 278 -4.45 4.29 -23.06
CA THR A 278 -3.20 5.07 -23.23
C THR A 278 -2.02 4.38 -22.55
N PHE A 279 -2.20 3.89 -21.32
CA PHE A 279 -1.19 3.09 -20.64
C PHE A 279 -0.86 1.82 -21.43
N LEU A 280 -1.88 1.08 -21.88
CA LEU A 280 -1.71 -0.16 -22.65
C LEU A 280 -0.94 0.06 -23.96
N PHE A 281 -1.24 1.12 -24.71
CA PHE A 281 -0.46 1.53 -25.89
C PHE A 281 1.01 1.78 -25.53
N ARG A 282 1.26 2.50 -24.43
CA ARG A 282 2.62 2.82 -23.96
C ARG A 282 3.41 1.59 -23.54
N VAL A 283 2.75 0.50 -23.16
CA VAL A 283 3.38 -0.81 -22.84
C VAL A 283 3.35 -1.81 -24.00
N GLY A 284 2.94 -1.38 -25.20
CA GLY A 284 3.10 -2.13 -26.44
C GLY A 284 1.87 -2.89 -26.93
N VAL A 285 0.68 -2.60 -26.40
CA VAL A 285 -0.58 -3.07 -27.01
C VAL A 285 -0.82 -2.27 -28.28
N LEU A 286 -1.21 -2.94 -29.37
CA LEU A 286 -1.45 -2.31 -30.67
C LEU A 286 -2.94 -2.04 -30.90
N SER A 287 -3.26 -1.10 -31.79
CA SER A 287 -4.65 -0.88 -32.21
C SER A 287 -5.14 -2.00 -33.13
N ASP A 288 -4.23 -2.45 -34.00
CA ASP A 288 -4.50 -3.43 -35.04
C ASP A 288 -3.38 -4.46 -35.11
N PRO A 289 -3.71 -5.73 -35.42
CA PRO A 289 -2.70 -6.75 -35.62
C PRO A 289 -1.86 -6.45 -36.86
N THR A 290 -0.54 -6.54 -36.70
CA THR A 290 0.35 -6.62 -37.87
C THR A 290 0.12 -7.94 -38.60
N PRO A 291 0.42 -8.04 -39.92
CA PRO A 291 0.26 -9.30 -40.65
C PRO A 291 0.99 -10.49 -40.01
N SER A 292 2.16 -10.25 -39.42
CA SER A 292 2.91 -11.25 -38.66
C SER A 292 2.21 -11.65 -37.37
N ALA A 293 1.71 -10.68 -36.59
CA ALA A 293 0.97 -10.97 -35.36
C ALA A 293 -0.34 -11.71 -35.65
N LEU A 294 -1.03 -11.36 -36.75
CA LEU A 294 -2.23 -12.05 -37.19
C LEU A 294 -1.93 -13.50 -37.60
N ALA A 295 -0.84 -13.73 -38.33
CA ALA A 295 -0.42 -15.08 -38.71
C ALA A 295 -0.10 -15.95 -37.48
N GLU A 296 0.64 -15.43 -36.51
CA GLU A 296 0.91 -16.12 -35.25
C GLU A 296 -0.37 -16.43 -34.47
N LEU A 297 -1.26 -15.45 -34.34
CA LEU A 297 -2.55 -15.61 -33.66
C LEU A 297 -3.42 -16.71 -34.31
N LEU A 298 -3.43 -16.77 -35.65
CA LEU A 298 -4.13 -17.80 -36.41
C LEU A 298 -3.54 -19.19 -36.18
N ILE A 299 -2.21 -19.31 -36.16
CA ILE A 299 -1.51 -20.57 -35.88
C ILE A 299 -1.85 -21.06 -34.47
N ASP A 300 -1.81 -20.17 -33.48
CA ASP A 300 -2.13 -20.51 -32.08
C ASP A 300 -3.59 -20.93 -31.90
N ARG A 301 -4.54 -20.18 -32.50
CA ARG A 301 -5.97 -20.52 -32.49
C ARG A 301 -6.25 -21.84 -33.19
N GLN A 302 -5.60 -22.11 -34.32
CA GLN A 302 -5.71 -23.39 -35.01
C GLN A 302 -5.17 -24.55 -34.16
N ALA A 303 -4.02 -24.36 -33.52
CA ALA A 303 -3.46 -25.36 -32.61
C ALA A 303 -4.36 -25.62 -31.39
N ALA A 304 -4.98 -24.59 -30.83
CA ALA A 304 -5.95 -24.71 -29.75
C ALA A 304 -7.22 -25.46 -30.20
N TYR A 305 -7.76 -25.14 -31.38
CA TYR A 305 -8.91 -25.82 -31.97
C TYR A 305 -8.64 -27.32 -32.19
N LEU A 306 -7.46 -27.67 -32.71
CA LEU A 306 -7.06 -29.06 -32.93
C LEU A 306 -6.85 -29.86 -31.64
N LYS A 307 -6.49 -29.19 -30.53
CA LYS A 307 -6.31 -29.80 -29.21
C LYS A 307 -7.60 -29.88 -28.40
N ALA A 308 -8.65 -29.14 -28.77
CA ALA A 308 -9.91 -29.20 -28.07
C ALA A 308 -10.52 -30.62 -28.21
N PRO A 309 -10.95 -31.26 -27.11
CA PRO A 309 -11.60 -32.56 -27.18
C PRO A 309 -12.82 -32.43 -28.08
N LYS A 310 -12.87 -33.23 -29.16
CA LYS A 310 -14.07 -33.34 -29.99
C LYS A 310 -15.21 -33.69 -29.06
N MET A 311 -16.17 -32.78 -28.89
CA MET A 311 -17.44 -33.11 -28.27
C MET A 311 -18.07 -34.21 -29.13
N THR A 312 -17.90 -35.45 -28.69
CA THR A 312 -18.69 -36.58 -29.19
C THR A 312 -20.10 -36.31 -28.74
N GLY A 313 -20.89 -35.68 -29.61
CA GLY A 313 -22.33 -35.62 -29.46
C GLY A 313 -22.85 -37.04 -29.44
N THR A 314 -23.26 -37.51 -28.26
CA THR A 314 -24.21 -38.60 -28.13
C THR A 314 -25.55 -38.07 -28.61
N CYS A 315 -25.90 -38.45 -29.84
CA CYS A 315 -27.29 -38.47 -30.32
C CYS A 315 -28.06 -39.59 -29.61
#